data_AF-A0A433KCM6-F1
#
_entry.id   AF-A0A433KCM6-F1
#
_cell.length_a   1.000
_cell.length_b   1.000
_cell.length_c   1.000
_cell.angle_alpha   90.00
_cell.angle_beta   90.00
_cell.angle_gamma   90.00
#
_symmetry.space_group_name_H-M   'P 1'
#
loop_
_entity.id
_entity.type
_entity.pdbx_description
1 polymer ?
#
loop_
_entity_poly.entity_id
_entity_poly.type
_entity_poly.pdbx_seq_one_letter_code
_entity_poly.pdbx_strand_id
1 'polypeptide(L)'
;MVALTNIGSDFSHLVKELHKNPDNPALQQEVVSRMSEMKALAKKNPLDLYRLAQVYAPTSPQYKNMMRQSAASGCTNAMLSLTELLLKSGSSTDVKTAAHYMKMIEASKDTHIIKQSRALISVYPDLADELRSTVKTEPYNAKIRFFSNPVEQKPDHQVELHNDHAI
;
A
#
# COMPACT_ATOMS: atom_id res chain seq x y z
N MET A 1 -16.13 31.40 5.21
CA MET A 1 -15.50 30.35 6.04
C MET A 1 -14.51 29.54 5.18
N VAL A 2 -13.27 30.04 4.98
CA VAL A 2 -12.28 29.44 4.05
C VAL A 2 -10.88 29.46 4.67
N ALA A 3 -10.68 28.77 5.80
CA ALA A 3 -9.37 28.70 6.46
C ALA A 3 -8.96 27.30 6.95
N LEU A 4 -9.88 26.32 6.94
CA LEU A 4 -9.62 24.97 7.48
C LEU A 4 -8.94 24.02 6.48
N THR A 5 -8.82 24.37 5.20
CA THR A 5 -8.29 23.48 4.16
C THR A 5 -6.77 23.57 3.97
N ASN A 6 -6.10 24.57 4.52
CA ASN A 6 -4.65 24.79 4.32
C ASN A 6 -3.76 24.37 5.50
N ILE A 7 -4.33 24.05 6.67
CA ILE A 7 -3.54 23.76 7.88
C ILE A 7 -2.53 22.62 7.65
N GLY A 8 -2.97 21.52 7.02
CA GLY A 8 -2.10 20.38 6.74
C GLY A 8 -1.01 20.68 5.71
N SER A 9 -1.32 21.43 4.64
CA SER A 9 -0.32 21.82 3.64
C SER A 9 0.69 22.81 4.21
N ASP A 10 0.22 23.83 4.92
CA ASP A 10 1.05 24.86 5.55
C ASP A 10 2.00 24.23 6.56
N PHE A 11 1.50 23.28 7.35
CA PHE A 11 2.34 22.51 8.27
C PHE A 11 3.42 21.71 7.53
N SER A 12 3.09 21.04 6.42
CA SER A 12 4.11 20.34 5.61
C SER A 12 5.16 21.27 5.02
N HIS A 13 4.77 22.48 4.61
CA HIS A 13 5.73 23.48 4.16
C HIS A 13 6.67 23.90 5.31
N LEU A 14 6.11 24.13 6.49
CA LEU A 14 6.86 24.51 7.67
C LEU A 14 7.87 23.44 8.11
N VAL A 15 7.44 22.17 8.11
CA VAL A 15 8.34 21.03 8.38
C VAL A 15 9.45 20.92 7.35
N LYS A 16 9.16 21.15 6.06
CA LYS A 16 10.19 21.18 5.01
C LYS A 16 11.17 22.32 5.20
N GLU A 17 10.72 23.50 5.63
CA GLU A 17 11.60 24.63 5.95
C GLU A 17 12.45 24.34 7.18
N LEU A 18 11.88 23.72 8.21
CA LEU A 18 12.63 23.30 9.40
C LEU A 18 13.72 22.28 9.04
N HIS A 19 13.46 21.34 8.14
CA HIS A 19 14.49 20.41 7.67
C HIS A 19 15.62 21.07 6.87
N LYS A 20 15.36 22.20 6.21
CA LYS A 20 16.39 22.99 5.52
C LYS A 20 17.20 23.83 6.50
N ASN A 21 16.53 24.39 7.51
CA ASN A 21 17.10 25.29 8.51
C ASN A 21 16.80 24.77 9.93
N PRO A 22 17.45 23.68 10.37
CA PRO A 22 17.15 23.04 11.65
C PRO A 22 17.44 23.94 12.85
N ASP A 23 18.39 24.87 12.72
CA ASP A 23 18.84 25.75 13.80
C ASP A 23 17.98 27.02 13.96
N ASN A 24 16.87 27.16 13.21
CA ASN A 24 15.97 28.29 13.35
C ASN A 24 14.95 28.06 14.49
N PRO A 25 15.08 28.73 15.65
CA PRO A 25 14.21 28.51 16.80
C PRO A 25 12.76 28.95 16.54
N ALA A 26 12.54 29.95 15.67
CA ALA A 26 11.18 30.41 15.34
C ALA A 26 10.40 29.34 14.57
N LEU A 27 11.04 28.64 13.63
CA LEU A 27 10.43 27.53 12.90
C LEU A 27 10.12 26.36 13.83
N GLN A 28 11.03 26.03 14.76
CA GLN A 28 10.80 24.98 15.75
C GLN A 28 9.57 25.29 16.62
N GLN A 29 9.48 26.52 17.13
CA GLN A 29 8.35 26.94 17.96
C GLN A 29 7.03 26.89 17.20
N GLU A 30 7.03 27.32 15.94
CA GLU A 30 5.83 27.30 15.10
C GLU A 30 5.39 25.85 14.77
N VAL A 31 6.31 24.93 14.45
CA VAL A 31 5.97 23.49 14.31
C VAL A 31 5.33 22.99 15.60
N VAL A 32 5.98 23.21 16.74
CA VAL A 32 5.53 22.69 18.04
C VAL A 32 4.15 23.24 18.41
N SER A 33 3.88 24.51 18.13
CA SER A 33 2.58 25.13 18.39
C SER A 33 1.44 24.44 17.61
N ARG A 34 1.69 24.04 16.37
CA ARG A 34 0.72 23.39 15.47
C ARG A 34 0.66 21.87 15.60
N MET A 35 1.55 21.25 16.37
CA MET A 35 1.61 19.79 16.54
C MET A 35 0.33 19.21 17.13
N SER A 36 -0.30 19.90 18.09
CA SER A 36 -1.53 19.43 18.74
C SER A 36 -2.69 19.35 17.74
N GLU A 37 -2.84 20.37 16.90
CA GLU A 37 -3.85 20.45 15.85
C GLU A 37 -3.62 19.38 14.77
N MET A 38 -2.37 19.24 14.31
CA MET A 38 -2.01 18.21 13.33
C MET A 38 -2.24 16.80 13.85
N LYS A 39 -1.99 16.53 15.13
CA LYS A 39 -2.34 15.24 15.76
C LYS A 39 -3.84 14.99 15.76
N ALA A 40 -4.66 16.03 15.96
CA ALA A 40 -6.11 15.89 15.91
C ALA A 40 -6.61 15.60 14.49
N LEU A 41 -6.02 16.22 13.46
CA LEU A 41 -6.31 15.97 12.05
C LEU A 41 -5.84 14.57 11.60
N ALA A 42 -4.64 14.16 12.01
CA ALA A 42 -4.05 12.87 11.68
C ALA A 42 -4.89 11.67 12.15
N LYS A 43 -5.69 11.82 13.22
CA LYS A 43 -6.63 10.79 13.68
C LYS A 43 -7.80 10.55 12.71
N LYS A 44 -8.14 11.55 11.90
CA LYS A 44 -9.30 11.53 11.01
C LYS A 44 -8.91 11.28 9.55
N ASN A 45 -7.74 11.76 9.14
CA ASN A 45 -7.31 11.73 7.76
C ASN A 45 -5.92 11.06 7.62
N PRO A 46 -5.81 9.99 6.83
CA PRO A 46 -4.54 9.29 6.64
C PRO A 46 -3.47 10.15 5.95
N LEU A 47 -3.87 11.15 5.14
CA LEU A 47 -2.93 12.09 4.53
C LEU A 47 -2.30 13.01 5.58
N ASP A 48 -3.06 13.45 6.59
CA ASP A 48 -2.53 14.30 7.65
C ASP A 48 -1.63 13.51 8.61
N LEU A 49 -1.89 12.20 8.77
CA LEU A 49 -0.96 11.29 9.45
C LEU A 49 0.38 11.15 8.70
N TYR A 50 0.33 11.05 7.36
CA TYR A 50 1.52 11.10 6.51
C TYR A 50 2.31 12.40 6.70
N ARG A 51 1.62 13.55 6.68
CA ARG A 51 2.24 14.87 6.88
C ARG A 51 2.86 15.02 8.27
N LEU A 52 2.17 14.52 9.30
CA LEU A 52 2.69 14.52 10.66
C LEU A 52 3.93 13.63 10.80
N ALA A 53 3.95 12.48 10.11
CA ALA A 53 5.12 11.60 10.12
C ALA A 53 6.37 12.32 9.60
N GLN A 54 6.24 13.24 8.64
CA GLN A 54 7.37 14.00 8.07
C GLN A 54 8.10 14.87 9.09
N VAL A 55 7.55 15.15 10.28
CA VAL A 55 8.26 15.86 11.36
C VAL A 55 9.44 15.04 11.88
N TYR A 56 9.32 13.71 11.80
CA TYR A 56 10.33 12.80 12.31
C TYR A 56 11.32 12.43 11.20
N ALA A 57 12.57 12.17 11.59
CA ALA A 57 13.58 11.69 10.66
C ALA A 57 13.15 10.37 9.99
N PRO A 58 13.40 10.17 8.68
CA PRO A 58 13.01 8.94 7.96
C PRO A 58 13.58 7.64 8.54
N THR A 59 14.70 7.74 9.27
CA THR A 59 15.36 6.62 9.95
C THR A 59 14.70 6.26 11.28
N SER A 60 13.89 7.16 11.86
CA SER A 60 13.29 6.96 13.17
C SER A 60 12.21 5.85 13.16
N PRO A 61 12.11 5.04 14.22
CA PRO A 61 11.03 4.06 14.36
C PRO A 61 9.63 4.70 14.33
N GLN A 62 9.50 5.91 14.89
CA GLN A 62 8.26 6.67 14.92
C GLN A 62 7.78 6.99 13.49
N TYR A 63 8.66 7.51 12.63
CA TYR A 63 8.37 7.76 11.23
C TYR A 63 7.85 6.48 10.54
N LYS A 64 8.59 5.37 10.67
CA LYS A 64 8.22 4.09 10.03
C LYS A 64 6.87 3.56 10.52
N ASN A 65 6.56 3.73 11.80
CA ASN A 65 5.28 3.30 12.37
C ASN A 65 4.12 4.14 11.84
N MET A 66 4.26 5.47 11.85
CA MET A 66 3.21 6.38 11.38
C MET A 66 2.98 6.27 9.87
N MET A 67 4.05 6.10 9.08
CA MET A 67 3.95 5.84 7.65
C MET A 67 3.21 4.54 7.36
N ARG A 68 3.52 3.46 8.10
CA ARG A 68 2.81 2.18 7.94
C ARG A 68 1.32 2.29 8.30
N GLN A 69 0.99 3.01 9.37
CA GLN A 69 -0.41 3.27 9.74
C GLN A 69 -1.12 4.08 8.65
N SER A 70 -0.50 5.13 8.14
CA SER A 70 -1.06 5.96 7.06
C SER A 70 -1.26 5.17 5.76
N ALA A 71 -0.29 4.32 5.41
CA ALA A 71 -0.40 3.42 4.25
C ALA A 71 -1.50 2.37 4.44
N ALA A 72 -1.62 1.76 5.63
CA ALA A 72 -2.70 0.81 5.94
C ALA A 72 -4.09 1.46 5.84
N SER A 73 -4.20 2.75 6.15
CA SER A 73 -5.42 3.53 5.97
C SER A 73 -5.65 4.03 4.54
N GLY A 74 -4.85 3.61 3.56
CA GLY A 74 -5.06 3.89 2.14
C GLY A 74 -4.33 5.12 1.58
N CYS A 75 -3.38 5.71 2.31
CA CYS A 75 -2.62 6.85 1.80
C CYS A 75 -1.55 6.43 0.78
N THR A 76 -1.77 6.78 -0.49
CA THR A 76 -0.87 6.49 -1.62
C THR A 76 0.50 7.15 -1.46
N ASN A 77 0.54 8.38 -0.93
CA ASN A 77 1.78 9.10 -0.63
C ASN A 77 2.67 8.33 0.37
N ALA A 78 2.06 7.77 1.42
CA ALA A 78 2.77 6.97 2.42
C ALA A 78 3.27 5.65 1.84
N MET A 79 2.45 4.99 1.01
CA MET A 79 2.84 3.77 0.31
C MET A 79 4.07 4.00 -0.59
N LEU A 80 4.10 5.11 -1.34
CA LEU A 80 5.22 5.45 -2.21
C LEU A 80 6.49 5.69 -1.40
N SER A 81 6.42 6.53 -0.36
CA SER A 81 7.58 6.81 0.51
C SER A 81 8.10 5.57 1.24
N LEU A 82 7.22 4.65 1.65
CA LEU A 82 7.63 3.36 2.22
C LEU A 82 8.30 2.47 1.18
N THR A 83 7.78 2.43 -0.04
CA THR A 83 8.37 1.65 -1.12
C THR A 83 9.81 2.09 -1.38
N GLU A 84 10.07 3.39 -1.48
CA GLU A 84 11.44 3.92 -1.62
C GLU A 84 12.35 3.52 -0.45
N LEU A 85 11.84 3.55 0.78
CA LEU A 85 12.61 3.17 1.96
C LEU A 85 12.95 1.67 1.97
N LEU A 86 12.00 0.83 1.57
CA LEU A 86 12.14 -0.62 1.48
C LEU A 86 13.13 -1.01 0.37
N LEU A 87 13.07 -0.34 -0.77
CA LEU A 87 14.00 -0.57 -1.89
C LEU A 87 15.44 -0.17 -1.54
N LYS A 88 15.63 0.86 -0.71
CA LYS A 88 16.96 1.23 -0.17
C LYS A 88 17.55 0.20 0.78
N SER A 89 16.71 -0.60 1.45
CA SER A 89 17.14 -1.69 2.35
C SER A 89 17.65 -2.90 1.57
N GLY A 90 17.08 -3.17 0.39
CA GLY A 90 17.55 -4.22 -0.53
C GLY A 90 17.23 -5.66 -0.10
N SER A 91 16.49 -5.88 0.99
CA SER A 91 16.12 -7.23 1.41
C SER A 91 15.01 -7.81 0.54
N SER A 92 15.05 -9.12 0.26
CA SER A 92 14.01 -9.79 -0.56
C SER A 92 12.60 -9.63 0.02
N THR A 93 12.47 -9.63 1.36
CA THR A 93 11.19 -9.37 2.04
C THR A 93 10.69 -7.95 1.84
N ASP A 94 11.61 -6.98 1.81
CA ASP A 94 11.27 -5.57 1.58
C ASP A 94 10.82 -5.34 0.13
N VAL A 95 11.43 -6.01 -0.85
CA VAL A 95 11.03 -5.96 -2.26
C VAL A 95 9.61 -6.50 -2.45
N LYS A 96 9.25 -7.62 -1.80
CA LYS A 96 7.88 -8.16 -1.82
C LYS A 96 6.86 -7.19 -1.24
N THR A 97 7.22 -6.56 -0.12
CA THR A 97 6.37 -5.57 0.55
C THR A 97 6.21 -4.30 -0.30
N ALA A 98 7.28 -3.85 -0.95
CA ALA A 98 7.26 -2.76 -1.92
C ALA A 98 6.35 -3.10 -3.11
N ALA A 99 6.46 -4.29 -3.68
CA ALA A 99 5.60 -4.75 -4.78
C ALA A 99 4.11 -4.76 -4.38
N HIS A 100 3.79 -5.14 -3.15
CA HIS A 100 2.43 -5.07 -2.62
C HIS A 100 1.90 -3.62 -2.59
N TYR A 101 2.68 -2.67 -2.08
CA TYR A 101 2.30 -1.26 -2.07
C TYR A 101 2.16 -0.66 -3.47
N MET A 102 3.01 -1.04 -4.42
CA MET A 102 2.89 -0.62 -5.82
C MET A 102 1.54 -1.02 -6.42
N LYS A 103 1.06 -2.24 -6.18
CA LYS A 103 -0.26 -2.69 -6.64
C LYS A 103 -1.41 -1.88 -6.03
N MET A 104 -1.31 -1.57 -4.74
CA MET A 104 -2.29 -0.71 -4.07
C MET A 104 -2.33 0.69 -4.67
N ILE A 105 -1.16 1.26 -5.00
CA ILE A 105 -1.04 2.55 -5.68
C ILE A 105 -1.68 2.49 -7.07
N GLU A 106 -1.43 1.45 -7.86
CA GLU A 106 -2.06 1.30 -9.18
C GLU A 106 -3.59 1.20 -9.09
N ALA A 107 -4.12 0.58 -8.03
CA ALA A 107 -5.56 0.50 -7.79
C ALA A 107 -6.20 1.82 -7.33
N SER A 108 -5.42 2.75 -6.76
CA SER A 108 -5.92 3.98 -6.11
C SER A 108 -6.45 5.06 -7.06
N LYS A 109 -6.25 4.92 -8.38
CA LYS A 109 -6.57 5.92 -9.43
C LYS A 109 -5.83 7.28 -9.28
N ASP A 110 -4.86 7.38 -8.37
CA ASP A 110 -4.03 8.57 -8.21
C ASP A 110 -3.00 8.67 -9.35
N THR A 111 -3.38 9.35 -10.43
CA THR A 111 -2.54 9.44 -11.64
C THR A 111 -1.16 10.04 -11.40
N HIS A 112 -1.01 10.92 -10.40
CA HIS A 112 0.27 11.53 -10.08
C HIS A 112 1.19 10.52 -9.38
N ILE A 113 0.68 9.85 -8.34
CA ILE A 113 1.46 8.85 -7.60
C ILE A 113 1.74 7.61 -8.47
N ILE A 114 0.84 7.23 -9.36
CA ILE A 114 1.07 6.14 -10.33
C ILE A 114 2.22 6.47 -11.29
N LYS A 115 2.33 7.72 -11.75
CA LYS A 115 3.47 8.13 -12.60
C LYS A 115 4.79 8.04 -11.84
N GLN A 116 4.81 8.49 -10.60
CA GLN A 116 6.00 8.43 -9.74
C GLN A 116 6.38 6.98 -9.40
N SER A 117 5.39 6.13 -9.09
CA SER A 117 5.63 4.71 -8.79
C SER A 117 6.22 3.97 -10.00
N ARG A 118 5.73 4.26 -11.20
CA ARG A 118 6.30 3.69 -12.45
C ARG A 118 7.73 4.14 -12.72
N ALA A 119 8.08 5.38 -12.36
CA ALA A 119 9.46 5.83 -12.45
C ALA A 119 10.39 5.00 -11.55
N LEU A 120 9.93 4.58 -10.35
CA LEU A 120 10.72 3.71 -9.48
C LEU A 120 10.99 2.33 -10.08
N ILE A 121 10.04 1.76 -10.82
CA ILE A 121 10.22 0.46 -11.51
C ILE A 121 11.38 0.54 -12.51
N SER A 122 11.58 1.69 -13.16
CA SER A 122 12.70 1.88 -14.10
C SER A 122 14.07 1.96 -13.41
N VAL A 123 14.10 2.35 -12.14
CA VAL A 123 15.33 2.50 -11.34
C VAL A 123 15.70 1.18 -10.64
N TYR A 124 14.72 0.36 -10.28
CA TYR A 124 14.91 -0.88 -9.52
C TYR A 124 14.43 -2.11 -10.31
N PRO A 125 15.30 -2.81 -11.05
CA PRO A 125 14.91 -3.96 -11.87
C PRO A 125 14.35 -5.13 -11.06
N ASP A 126 14.87 -5.37 -9.84
CA ASP A 126 14.39 -6.43 -8.95
C ASP A 126 12.90 -6.26 -8.58
N LEU A 127 12.45 -5.01 -8.45
CA LEU A 127 11.04 -4.70 -8.22
C LEU A 127 10.19 -5.00 -9.47
N ALA A 128 10.72 -4.70 -10.65
CA ALA A 128 10.02 -4.99 -11.91
C ALA A 128 9.80 -6.50 -12.09
N ASP A 129 10.81 -7.31 -11.75
CA ASP A 129 10.72 -8.76 -11.84
C ASP A 129 9.75 -9.36 -10.81
N GLU A 130 9.70 -8.83 -9.58
CA GLU A 130 8.71 -9.25 -8.59
C GLU A 130 7.28 -8.86 -8.96
N LEU A 131 7.10 -7.68 -9.56
CA LEU A 131 5.80 -7.27 -10.08
C LEU A 131 5.33 -8.18 -11.23
N ARG A 132 6.24 -8.70 -12.06
CA ARG A 132 5.93 -9.67 -13.11
C ARG A 132 5.70 -11.09 -12.56
N SER A 133 6.46 -11.51 -11.55
CA SER A 133 6.38 -12.87 -10.98
C SER A 133 5.00 -13.12 -10.37
N THR A 134 4.46 -12.13 -9.67
CA THR A 134 3.14 -12.22 -9.01
C THR A 134 1.93 -12.20 -9.96
N VAL A 135 2.13 -11.90 -11.25
CA VAL A 135 1.09 -12.00 -12.30
C VAL A 135 0.97 -13.43 -12.82
N LYS A 136 1.97 -14.29 -12.57
CA LYS A 136 1.84 -15.73 -12.79
C LYS A 136 0.99 -16.33 -11.66
N THR A 137 -0.32 -16.11 -11.73
CA THR A 137 -1.29 -16.95 -11.04
C THR A 137 -1.05 -18.38 -11.49
N GLU A 138 -0.44 -19.18 -10.62
CA GLU A 138 -0.45 -20.63 -10.71
C GLU A 138 -1.88 -21.09 -11.03
N PRO A 139 -2.11 -21.88 -12.10
CA PRO A 139 -3.43 -22.37 -12.41
C PRO A 139 -3.95 -23.18 -11.22
N TYR A 140 -5.11 -22.78 -10.69
CA TYR A 140 -5.78 -23.47 -9.59
C TYR A 140 -5.87 -24.97 -9.89
N ASN A 141 -5.08 -25.77 -9.17
CA ASN A 141 -5.07 -27.21 -9.35
C ASN A 141 -6.25 -27.80 -8.58
N ALA A 142 -7.36 -28.02 -9.27
CA ALA A 142 -8.59 -28.58 -8.71
C ALA A 142 -8.40 -29.98 -8.07
N LYS A 143 -7.26 -30.65 -8.28
CA LYS A 143 -6.92 -31.93 -7.62
C LYS A 143 -6.48 -31.78 -6.16
N ILE A 144 -6.16 -30.57 -5.72
CA ILE A 144 -5.76 -30.28 -4.33
C ILE A 144 -7.00 -29.77 -3.56
N ARG A 145 -8.01 -30.63 -3.40
CA ARG A 145 -9.13 -30.41 -2.48
C ARG A 145 -8.91 -31.24 -1.22
N PHE A 146 -8.44 -30.61 -0.16
CA PHE A 146 -8.21 -31.30 1.13
C PHE A 146 -9.46 -31.44 2.01
N PHE A 147 -10.54 -30.71 1.70
CA PHE A 147 -11.77 -30.71 2.49
C PHE A 147 -13.02 -30.75 1.61
N SER A 148 -13.11 -31.77 0.76
CA SER A 148 -14.37 -32.11 0.11
C SER A 148 -14.72 -33.53 0.49
N ASN A 149 -15.82 -33.71 1.22
CA ASN A 149 -16.40 -35.02 1.46
C ASN A 149 -16.59 -35.71 0.12
N PRO A 150 -16.22 -36.99 -0.03
CA PRO A 150 -16.51 -37.72 -1.25
C PRO A 150 -18.02 -37.70 -1.45
N VAL A 151 -18.46 -37.14 -2.57
CA VAL A 151 -19.82 -37.33 -3.05
C VAL A 151 -19.97 -38.84 -3.24
N GLU A 152 -20.78 -39.48 -2.41
CA GLU A 152 -21.24 -40.85 -2.62
C GLU A 152 -21.74 -40.95 -4.06
N GLN A 153 -20.99 -41.69 -4.88
CA GLN A 153 -21.48 -42.17 -6.15
C GLN A 153 -22.63 -43.12 -5.84
N LYS A 154 -23.86 -42.62 -5.94
CA LYS A 154 -25.02 -43.49 -6.15
C LYS A 154 -24.83 -44.18 -7.49
N PRO A 155 -24.84 -45.52 -7.56
CA PRO A 155 -24.89 -46.20 -8.85
C PRO A 155 -26.25 -45.93 -9.48
N ASP A 156 -26.27 -45.12 -10.53
CA ASP A 156 -27.40 -45.04 -11.46
C ASP A 156 -27.65 -46.46 -12.00
N HIS A 157 -28.78 -47.02 -11.59
CA HIS A 157 -29.38 -48.15 -12.28
C HIS A 157 -29.69 -47.71 -13.70
N GLN A 158 -28.88 -48.18 -14.66
CA GLN A 158 -29.21 -48.13 -16.07
C GLN A 158 -30.47 -48.98 -16.28
N VAL A 159 -31.61 -48.31 -16.46
CA VAL A 159 -32.78 -48.91 -17.08
C VAL A 159 -32.57 -48.80 -18.58
N GLU A 160 -31.93 -49.81 -19.19
CA GLU A 160 -31.98 -49.99 -20.65
C GLU A 160 -33.38 -50.54 -21.01
N LEU A 161 -34.27 -49.62 -21.35
CA LEU A 161 -35.45 -49.90 -22.15
C LEU A 161 -34.98 -50.13 -23.60
N HIS A 162 -34.66 -51.39 -23.92
CA HIS A 162 -34.46 -51.84 -25.30
C HIS A 162 -35.83 -51.93 -25.97
N ASN A 163 -36.10 -51.02 -26.91
CA ASN A 163 -37.21 -51.11 -27.83
C ASN A 163 -36.65 -50.92 -29.24
N ASP A 164 -36.43 -52.04 -29.94
CA ASP A 164 -36.24 -52.05 -31.38
C ASP A 164 -37.29 -52.97 -32.01
N HIS A 165 -37.92 -52.43 -33.06
CA HIS A 165 -38.92 -53.06 -33.92
C HIS A 165 -38.25 -53.71 -35.15
N ALA A 166 -38.98 -54.67 -35.76
CA ALA A 166 -38.81 -55.29 -37.09
C ALA A 166 -37.76 -56.43 -37.16
N ILE A 167 -38.02 -57.61 -37.73
CA ILE A 167 -38.97 -58.06 -38.78
C ILE A 167 -39.55 -59.43 -38.37
#